data_AF-A0A7J2LZ66-F1
#
_entry.id   AF-A0A7J2LZ66-F1
#
_cell.length_a   1.000
_cell.length_b   1.000
_cell.length_c   1.000
_cell.angle_alpha   90.00
_cell.angle_beta   90.00
_cell.angle_gamma   90.00
#
_symmetry.space_group_name_H-M   'P 1'
#
loop_
_entity.id
_entity.type
_entity.pdbx_description
1 polymer ?
#
loop_
_entity_poly.entity_id
_entity_poly.type
_entity_poly.pdbx_seq_one_letter_code
_entity_poly.pdbx_strand_id
1 'polypeptide(L)'
;MPAYIPRLKSAGIKWVSGYPENYKLGLPYITGLLILNDSETGVPLCVMDCTWITAMRTGVATAVAAKHLARRDSETMGILGCGVQGRSNLEALLVILKDLRNVKAYDINRENLRRYVDEMTEKHGVNVIPVDPPREAVEGCDVVVTAGPIRKNPNPAIEASWFSDGGFCMHPGL
;
A
#
# COMPACT_ATOMS: atom_id res chain seq x y z
N MET A 1 -16.40 8.22 -5.20
CA MET A 1 -15.84 8.82 -3.98
C MET A 1 -15.67 10.31 -4.18
N PRO A 2 -16.72 11.13 -4.01
CA PRO A 2 -16.64 12.58 -4.10
C PRO A 2 -16.08 13.19 -2.81
N ALA A 3 -15.42 14.35 -2.92
CA ALA A 3 -14.99 15.15 -1.78
C ALA A 3 -14.86 16.63 -2.16
N TYR A 4 -15.01 17.50 -1.17
CA TYR A 4 -14.67 18.91 -1.27
C TYR A 4 -13.87 19.32 -0.02
N ILE A 5 -12.73 19.98 -0.23
CA ILE A 5 -11.86 20.50 0.84
C ILE A 5 -11.81 22.03 0.70
N PRO A 6 -12.64 22.79 1.46
CA PRO A 6 -12.76 24.24 1.30
C PRO A 6 -11.44 24.99 1.43
N ARG A 7 -10.62 24.62 2.41
CA ARG A 7 -9.30 25.25 2.65
C ARG A 7 -8.35 25.14 1.45
N LEU A 8 -8.53 24.11 0.61
CA LEU A 8 -7.70 23.87 -0.57
C LEU A 8 -8.40 24.28 -1.88
N LYS A 9 -9.64 24.79 -1.82
CA LYS A 9 -10.50 25.01 -3.00
C LYS A 9 -10.51 23.80 -3.96
N SER A 10 -10.53 22.59 -3.39
CA SER A 10 -10.39 21.34 -4.16
C SER A 10 -11.68 20.55 -4.09
N ALA A 11 -12.44 20.51 -5.19
CA ALA A 11 -13.66 19.72 -5.33
C ALA A 11 -13.47 18.67 -6.43
N GLY A 12 -13.88 17.43 -6.20
CA GLY A 12 -13.76 16.40 -7.22
C GLY A 12 -14.35 15.06 -6.83
N ILE A 13 -14.25 14.12 -7.76
CA ILE A 13 -14.72 12.75 -7.58
C ILE A 13 -13.73 11.77 -8.15
N LYS A 14 -13.43 10.73 -7.38
CA LYS A 14 -12.81 9.50 -7.89
C LYS A 14 -13.89 8.46 -8.18
N TRP A 15 -14.03 8.07 -9.43
CA TRP A 15 -14.80 6.92 -9.85
C TRP A 15 -13.84 5.75 -10.05
N VAL A 16 -13.99 4.68 -9.27
CA VAL A 16 -12.99 3.60 -9.18
C VAL A 16 -13.68 2.24 -9.11
N SER A 17 -13.04 1.23 -9.67
CA SER A 17 -13.44 -0.17 -9.58
C SER A 17 -12.25 -1.05 -9.17
N GLY A 18 -12.55 -2.19 -8.55
CA GLY A 18 -11.58 -3.20 -8.14
C GLY A 18 -12.05 -4.60 -8.49
N TYR A 19 -11.32 -5.28 -9.37
CA TYR A 19 -11.66 -6.62 -9.87
C TYR A 19 -10.48 -7.58 -9.69
N PRO A 20 -10.46 -8.40 -8.61
CA PRO A 20 -9.28 -9.20 -8.24
C PRO A 20 -8.79 -10.12 -9.35
N GLU A 21 -9.69 -10.60 -10.21
CA GLU A 21 -9.41 -11.55 -11.28
C GLU A 21 -8.91 -10.91 -12.58
N ASN A 22 -8.80 -9.58 -12.65
CA ASN A 22 -8.38 -8.88 -13.87
C ASN A 22 -6.97 -9.27 -14.33
N TYR A 23 -6.11 -9.74 -13.43
CA TYR A 23 -4.77 -10.22 -13.79
C TYR A 23 -4.82 -11.38 -14.81
N LYS A 24 -5.89 -12.20 -14.80
CA LYS A 24 -6.09 -13.28 -15.78
C LYS A 24 -6.33 -12.78 -17.20
N LEU A 25 -6.72 -11.51 -17.32
CA LEU A 25 -6.99 -10.82 -18.58
C LEU A 25 -5.86 -9.84 -18.96
N GLY A 26 -4.78 -9.79 -18.18
CA GLY A 26 -3.73 -8.78 -18.35
C GLY A 26 -4.18 -7.35 -18.00
N LEU A 27 -5.27 -7.20 -17.26
CA LEU A 27 -5.82 -5.90 -16.86
C LEU A 27 -5.44 -5.55 -15.41
N PRO A 28 -5.37 -4.24 -15.05
CA PRO A 28 -5.11 -3.83 -13.68
C PRO A 28 -6.22 -4.24 -12.70
N TYR A 29 -5.85 -4.54 -11.45
CA TYR A 29 -6.81 -4.79 -10.38
C TYR A 29 -7.71 -3.58 -10.13
N ILE A 30 -7.10 -2.40 -9.98
CA ILE A 30 -7.79 -1.13 -9.75
C ILE A 30 -7.74 -0.30 -11.03
N THR A 31 -8.89 0.17 -11.48
CA THR A 31 -9.03 1.12 -12.59
C THR A 31 -10.02 2.21 -12.21
N GLY A 32 -9.93 3.37 -12.86
CA GLY A 32 -10.88 4.44 -12.62
C GLY A 32 -10.42 5.79 -13.15
N LEU A 33 -11.28 6.78 -12.95
CA LEU A 33 -11.05 8.17 -13.32
C LEU A 33 -11.13 9.07 -12.09
N LEU A 34 -10.32 10.12 -12.09
CA LEU A 34 -10.43 11.26 -11.20
C LEU A 34 -10.91 12.46 -12.01
N ILE A 35 -11.96 13.11 -11.54
CA ILE A 35 -12.47 14.37 -12.08
C ILE A 35 -12.25 15.44 -11.00
N LEU A 36 -11.52 16.48 -11.37
CA LEU A 36 -11.35 17.69 -10.55
C LEU A 36 -12.22 18.79 -11.13
N ASN A 37 -12.98 19.47 -10.28
CA ASN A 37 -13.87 20.56 -10.65
C ASN A 37 -13.37 21.86 -10.03
N ASP A 38 -13.62 22.95 -10.74
CA ASP A 38 -13.54 24.29 -10.18
C ASP A 38 -14.58 24.40 -9.05
N SER A 39 -14.12 24.74 -7.84
CA SER A 39 -14.99 24.73 -6.66
C SER A 39 -16.02 25.87 -6.63
N GLU A 40 -15.85 26.90 -7.46
CA GLU A 40 -16.74 28.07 -7.49
C GLU A 40 -17.82 27.92 -8.57
N THR A 41 -17.47 27.35 -9.72
CA THR A 41 -18.37 27.22 -10.89
C THR A 41 -18.89 25.79 -11.12
N GLY A 42 -18.24 24.79 -10.53
CA GLY A 42 -18.55 23.38 -10.75
C GLY A 42 -18.03 22.82 -12.10
N VAL A 43 -17.38 23.64 -12.93
CA VAL A 43 -16.87 23.22 -14.25
C VAL A 43 -15.71 22.22 -14.07
N PRO A 44 -15.70 21.07 -14.77
CA PRO A 44 -14.57 20.14 -14.75
C PRO A 44 -13.30 20.81 -15.28
N LEU A 45 -12.25 20.82 -14.46
CA LEU A 45 -10.92 21.32 -14.81
C LEU A 45 -10.00 20.23 -15.36
N CYS A 46 -10.16 19.00 -14.87
CA CYS A 46 -9.32 17.88 -15.26
C CYS A 46 -10.10 16.57 -15.18
N VAL A 47 -9.87 15.70 -16.17
CA VAL A 47 -10.25 14.28 -16.14
C VAL A 47 -9.00 13.48 -16.42
N MET A 48 -8.64 12.57 -15.52
CA MET A 48 -7.43 11.74 -15.64
C MET A 48 -7.69 10.34 -15.11
N ASP A 49 -6.82 9.38 -15.46
CA ASP A 49 -6.82 8.08 -14.78
C ASP A 49 -6.51 8.27 -13.28
N CYS A 50 -7.00 7.36 -12.44
CA CYS A 50 -6.75 7.44 -11.01
C CYS A 50 -5.93 6.27 -10.45
N THR A 51 -5.26 5.48 -11.30
CA THR A 51 -4.60 4.25 -10.87
C THR A 51 -3.38 4.57 -10.00
N TRP A 52 -2.46 5.39 -10.53
CA TRP A 52 -1.26 5.79 -9.81
C TRP A 52 -1.59 6.62 -8.56
N ILE A 53 -2.47 7.62 -8.69
CA ILE A 53 -2.84 8.46 -7.54
C ILE A 53 -3.54 7.66 -6.44
N THR A 54 -4.30 6.62 -6.79
CA THR A 54 -4.89 5.70 -5.81
C THR A 54 -3.82 4.93 -5.05
N ALA A 55 -2.78 4.44 -5.73
CA ALA A 55 -1.67 3.74 -5.09
C ALA A 55 -0.90 4.65 -4.12
N MET A 56 -0.53 5.85 -4.58
CA MET A 56 0.25 6.80 -3.78
C MET A 56 -0.52 7.29 -2.56
N ARG A 57 -1.77 7.75 -2.74
CA ARG A 57 -2.57 8.26 -1.61
C ARG A 57 -2.86 7.19 -0.56
N THR A 58 -2.98 5.92 -0.96
CA THR A 58 -3.16 4.81 -0.02
C THR A 58 -1.88 4.59 0.79
N GLY A 59 -0.71 4.52 0.14
CA GLY A 59 0.58 4.41 0.84
C GLY A 59 0.84 5.59 1.78
N VAL A 60 0.54 6.82 1.35
CA VAL A 60 0.68 8.02 2.19
C VAL A 60 -0.27 7.99 3.39
N ALA A 61 -1.50 7.51 3.23
CA ALA A 61 -2.41 7.34 4.38
C ALA A 61 -1.82 6.39 5.43
N THR A 62 -1.24 5.26 4.99
CA THR A 62 -0.49 4.34 5.88
C THR A 62 0.69 5.03 6.56
N ALA A 63 1.48 5.79 5.81
CA ALA A 63 2.65 6.48 6.35
C ALA A 63 2.26 7.56 7.37
N VAL A 64 1.16 8.28 7.16
CA VAL A 64 0.60 9.22 8.13
C VAL A 64 0.15 8.50 9.40
N ALA A 65 -0.50 7.34 9.28
CA ALA A 65 -0.83 6.53 10.46
C ALA A 65 0.43 6.07 11.20
N ALA A 66 1.42 5.54 10.49
CA ALA A 66 2.70 5.08 11.04
C ALA A 66 3.45 6.22 11.75
N LYS A 67 3.42 7.45 11.22
CA LYS A 67 4.03 8.63 11.86
C LYS A 67 3.60 8.82 13.32
N HIS A 68 2.36 8.45 13.63
CA HIS A 68 1.75 8.66 14.94
C HIS A 68 1.65 7.39 15.78
N LEU A 69 1.62 6.22 15.14
CA LEU A 69 1.31 4.95 15.80
C LEU A 69 2.46 3.93 15.78
N ALA A 70 3.39 4.02 14.82
CA ALA A 70 4.57 3.17 14.79
C ALA A 70 5.67 3.73 15.69
N ARG A 71 6.58 2.85 16.13
CA ARG A 71 7.76 3.28 16.87
C ARG A 71 8.68 4.07 15.93
N ARG A 72 9.37 5.09 16.46
CA ARG A 72 10.24 5.94 15.63
C ARG A 72 11.53 5.23 15.21
N ASP A 73 11.98 4.31 16.05
CA ASP A 73 13.11 3.40 15.87
C ASP A 73 12.70 2.11 15.11
N SER A 74 11.60 2.15 14.34
CA SER A 74 11.21 1.02 13.49
C SER A 74 12.22 0.79 12.38
N GLU A 75 12.67 -0.44 12.29
CA GLU A 75 13.91 -0.83 11.65
C GLU A 75 13.69 -1.93 10.60
N THR A 76 12.72 -2.81 10.89
CA THR A 76 12.31 -3.92 10.03
C THR A 76 10.82 -3.86 9.75
N MET A 77 10.43 -3.98 8.48
CA MET A 77 9.03 -4.09 8.10
C MET A 77 8.71 -5.37 7.34
N GLY A 78 7.47 -5.80 7.47
CA GLY A 78 6.85 -6.90 6.75
C GLY A 78 5.91 -6.42 5.64
N ILE A 79 5.99 -7.04 4.46
CA ILE A 79 5.08 -6.83 3.33
C ILE A 79 4.46 -8.15 2.94
N LEU A 80 3.14 -8.27 3.09
CA LEU A 80 2.37 -9.40 2.57
C LEU A 80 1.55 -8.93 1.37
N GLY A 81 1.95 -9.32 0.17
CA GLY A 81 1.37 -8.83 -1.08
C GLY A 81 2.32 -7.85 -1.76
N CYS A 82 3.11 -8.39 -2.68
CA CYS A 82 4.15 -7.72 -3.44
C CYS A 82 3.60 -7.08 -4.73
N GLY A 83 2.41 -6.49 -4.65
CA GLY A 83 1.72 -5.81 -5.76
C GLY A 83 1.93 -4.29 -5.76
N VAL A 84 0.99 -3.56 -6.38
CA VAL A 84 1.03 -2.09 -6.44
C VAL A 84 0.98 -1.46 -5.04
N GLN A 85 0.12 -1.95 -4.16
CA GLN A 85 -0.01 -1.41 -2.80
C GLN A 85 1.22 -1.72 -1.94
N GLY A 86 1.81 -2.92 -2.06
CA GLY A 86 3.05 -3.24 -1.35
C GLY A 86 4.20 -2.29 -1.73
N ARG A 87 4.27 -1.86 -2.99
CA ARG A 87 5.29 -0.91 -3.47
C ARG A 87 5.05 0.49 -2.93
N SER A 88 3.85 1.04 -3.12
CA SER A 88 3.54 2.41 -2.69
C SER A 88 3.57 2.59 -1.18
N ASN A 89 3.24 1.55 -0.40
CA ASN A 89 3.34 1.59 1.05
C ASN A 89 4.79 1.58 1.52
N LEU A 90 5.65 0.72 0.96
CA LEU A 90 7.09 0.75 1.26
C LEU A 90 7.68 2.14 0.95
N GLU A 91 7.42 2.65 -0.26
CA GLU A 91 7.91 3.96 -0.69
C GLU A 91 7.46 5.09 0.25
N ALA A 92 6.20 5.10 0.68
CA ALA A 92 5.69 6.11 1.60
C ALA A 92 6.22 5.94 3.04
N LEU A 93 6.38 4.70 3.52
CA LEU A 93 6.88 4.42 4.86
C LEU A 93 8.34 4.81 5.03
N LEU A 94 9.18 4.61 4.01
CA LEU A 94 10.59 5.06 4.02
C LEU A 94 10.74 6.58 4.16
N VAL A 95 9.73 7.35 3.73
CA VAL A 95 9.73 8.81 3.93
C VAL A 95 9.55 9.18 5.40
N ILE A 96 8.78 8.39 6.16
CA ILE A 96 8.41 8.71 7.55
C ILE A 96 9.31 8.00 8.57
N LEU A 97 9.67 6.74 8.31
CA LEU A 97 10.47 5.89 9.19
C LEU A 97 11.91 5.86 8.67
N LYS A 98 12.78 6.67 9.27
CA LYS A 98 14.14 6.92 8.76
C LYS A 98 15.13 5.80 9.02
N ASP A 99 14.87 4.97 10.03
CA ASP A 99 15.75 3.86 10.43
C ASP A 99 15.35 2.53 9.76
N LEU A 100 14.27 2.56 8.97
CA LEU A 100 13.75 1.41 8.25
C LEU A 100 14.71 0.99 7.14
N ARG A 101 15.28 -0.21 7.26
CA ARG A 101 16.31 -0.72 6.34
C ARG A 101 16.12 -2.16 5.89
N ASN A 102 15.33 -2.95 6.63
CA ASN A 102 15.04 -4.34 6.29
C ASN A 102 13.55 -4.50 5.92
N VAL A 103 13.28 -5.19 4.81
CA VAL A 103 11.93 -5.47 4.34
C VAL A 103 11.77 -6.98 4.15
N LYS A 104 10.98 -7.65 4.98
CA LYS A 104 10.61 -9.05 4.76
C LYS A 104 9.39 -9.11 3.86
N ALA A 105 9.54 -9.65 2.66
CA ALA A 105 8.52 -9.64 1.62
C ALA A 105 7.96 -11.05 1.37
N TYR A 106 6.64 -11.17 1.35
CA TYR A 106 5.92 -12.40 1.01
C TYR A 106 4.88 -12.12 -0.10
N ASP A 107 4.78 -13.04 -1.04
CA ASP A 107 3.68 -13.12 -2.00
C ASP A 107 3.40 -14.58 -2.36
N ILE A 108 2.14 -14.90 -2.63
CA ILE A 108 1.74 -16.22 -3.13
C ILE A 108 2.29 -16.47 -4.54
N ASN A 109 2.51 -15.41 -5.31
CA ASN A 109 3.11 -15.45 -6.63
C ASN A 109 4.61 -15.16 -6.52
N ARG A 110 5.42 -16.20 -6.77
CA ARG A 110 6.88 -16.14 -6.68
C ARG A 110 7.52 -15.16 -7.68
N GLU A 111 6.90 -14.96 -8.84
CA GLU A 111 7.38 -13.99 -9.82
C GLU A 111 7.17 -12.55 -9.33
N ASN A 112 6.00 -12.25 -8.76
CA ASN A 112 5.73 -10.96 -8.13
C ASN A 112 6.70 -10.67 -6.98
N LEU A 113 6.95 -11.68 -6.13
CA LEU A 113 7.91 -11.57 -5.03
C LEU A 113 9.31 -11.26 -5.55
N ARG A 114 9.81 -12.02 -6.53
CA ARG A 114 11.13 -11.79 -7.14
C ARG A 114 11.24 -10.38 -7.72
N ARG A 115 10.26 -9.96 -8.52
CA ARG A 115 10.24 -8.60 -9.09
C ARG A 115 10.22 -7.52 -8.03
N TYR A 116 9.48 -7.73 -6.94
CA TYR A 116 9.42 -6.77 -5.85
C TYR A 116 10.78 -6.66 -5.14
N VAL A 117 11.46 -7.78 -4.87
CA VAL A 117 12.81 -7.80 -4.29
C VAL A 117 13.77 -7.00 -5.17
N ASP A 118 13.83 -7.32 -6.46
CA ASP A 118 14.75 -6.68 -7.40
C ASP A 118 14.44 -5.17 -7.50
N GLU A 119 13.19 -4.82 -7.83
CA GLU A 119 12.76 -3.43 -8.06
C GLU A 119 12.90 -2.54 -6.81
N MET A 120 12.51 -3.03 -5.63
CA MET A 120 12.51 -2.21 -4.41
C MET A 120 13.89 -2.10 -3.77
N THR A 121 14.72 -3.13 -3.87
CA THR A 121 16.12 -3.07 -3.43
C THR A 121 16.87 -2.04 -4.27
N GLU A 122 16.75 -2.11 -5.60
CA GLU A 122 17.42 -1.17 -6.52
C GLU A 122 16.93 0.27 -6.33
N LYS A 123 15.60 0.48 -6.28
CA LYS A 123 15.02 1.83 -6.23
C LYS A 123 15.28 2.55 -4.91
N HIS A 124 15.32 1.83 -3.79
CA HIS A 124 15.30 2.45 -2.45
C HIS A 124 16.53 2.14 -1.60
N GLY A 125 17.42 1.23 -2.02
CA GLY A 125 18.63 0.88 -1.27
C GLY A 125 18.35 0.17 0.06
N VAL A 126 17.17 -0.43 0.22
CA VAL A 126 16.78 -1.22 1.39
C VAL A 126 17.09 -2.69 1.15
N ASN A 127 17.34 -3.44 2.22
CA ASN A 127 17.54 -4.88 2.17
C ASN A 127 16.17 -5.60 2.12
N VAL A 128 15.74 -6.01 0.93
CA VAL A 128 14.49 -6.77 0.75
C VAL A 128 14.77 -8.27 0.78
N ILE A 129 14.23 -8.95 1.79
CA ILE A 129 14.41 -10.38 2.05
C ILE A 129 13.12 -11.10 1.64
N PRO A 130 13.13 -11.94 0.60
CA PRO A 130 11.99 -12.80 0.29
C PRO A 130 11.84 -13.86 1.38
N VAL A 131 10.62 -14.06 1.88
CA VAL A 131 10.33 -15.04 2.94
C VAL A 131 9.20 -15.99 2.57
N ASP A 132 9.21 -17.16 3.18
CA ASP A 132 8.20 -18.22 3.03
C ASP A 132 8.33 -19.19 4.22
N PRO A 133 7.37 -19.28 5.15
CA PRO A 133 5.94 -18.95 5.05
C PRO A 133 5.57 -17.46 5.32
N PRO A 134 4.30 -17.03 5.09
CA PRO A 134 3.85 -15.65 5.36
C PRO A 134 4.09 -15.17 6.79
N ARG A 135 4.15 -16.09 7.76
CA ARG A 135 4.46 -15.81 9.16
C ARG A 135 5.80 -15.10 9.33
N GLU A 136 6.80 -15.42 8.51
CA GLU A 136 8.12 -14.78 8.56
C GLU A 136 8.08 -13.31 8.13
N ALA A 137 7.07 -12.90 7.35
CA ALA A 137 6.83 -11.50 7.00
C ALA A 137 6.10 -10.72 8.10
N VAL A 138 5.83 -11.33 9.26
CA VAL A 138 5.19 -10.69 10.42
C VAL A 138 6.11 -10.76 11.63
N GLU A 139 6.66 -11.94 11.92
CA GLU A 139 7.48 -12.15 13.10
C GLU A 139 8.77 -11.30 13.08
N GLY A 140 9.01 -10.60 14.19
CA GLY A 140 10.15 -9.71 14.36
C GLY A 140 10.12 -8.46 13.48
N CYS A 141 8.97 -8.11 12.90
CA CYS A 141 8.77 -6.85 12.19
C CYS A 141 8.17 -5.79 13.13
N ASP A 142 8.69 -4.56 13.03
CA ASP A 142 8.16 -3.41 13.77
C ASP A 142 6.91 -2.84 13.10
N VAL A 143 6.85 -2.96 11.77
CA VAL A 143 5.76 -2.49 10.93
C VAL A 143 5.35 -3.61 9.98
N VAL A 144 4.05 -3.85 9.84
CA VAL A 144 3.53 -4.86 8.90
C VAL A 144 2.48 -4.22 8.01
N VAL A 145 2.58 -4.46 6.70
CA VAL A 145 1.58 -4.04 5.72
C VAL A 145 1.02 -5.27 5.01
N THR A 146 -0.30 -5.40 5.01
CA THR A 146 -1.02 -6.46 4.29
C THR A 146 -1.73 -5.91 3.06
N ALA A 147 -1.13 -6.14 1.91
CA ALA A 147 -1.49 -5.62 0.58
C ALA A 147 -1.96 -6.72 -0.38
N GLY A 148 -2.62 -7.76 0.14
CA GLY A 148 -3.26 -8.80 -0.66
C GLY A 148 -4.62 -8.38 -1.24
N PRO A 149 -5.16 -9.11 -2.22
CA PRO A 149 -6.45 -8.79 -2.84
C PRO A 149 -7.63 -8.99 -1.87
N ILE A 150 -8.71 -8.23 -2.06
CA ILE A 150 -9.98 -8.51 -1.38
C ILE A 150 -10.51 -9.88 -1.83
N ARG A 151 -10.78 -10.74 -0.86
CA ARG A 151 -11.39 -12.05 -1.07
C ARG A 151 -12.88 -11.97 -0.79
N LYS A 152 -13.68 -12.62 -1.64
CA LYS A 152 -15.13 -12.78 -1.43
C LYS A 152 -15.44 -13.45 -0.08
N ASN A 153 -14.62 -14.44 0.29
CA ASN A 153 -14.64 -15.10 1.58
C ASN A 153 -13.33 -14.74 2.30
N PRO A 154 -13.32 -13.75 3.20
CA PRO A 154 -12.12 -13.34 3.90
C PRO A 154 -11.66 -14.45 4.86
N ASN A 155 -10.40 -14.83 4.73
CA ASN A 155 -9.68 -15.65 5.71
C ASN A 155 -8.47 -14.81 6.16
N PRO A 156 -8.24 -14.58 7.46
CA PRO A 156 -7.13 -13.78 7.93
C PRO A 156 -5.80 -14.29 7.36
N ALA A 157 -5.06 -13.41 6.68
CA ALA A 157 -3.76 -13.74 6.11
C ALA A 157 -2.64 -13.78 7.17
N ILE A 158 -2.92 -13.25 8.37
CA ILE A 158 -2.02 -13.15 9.50
C ILE A 158 -2.78 -13.40 10.82
N GLU A 159 -2.08 -13.85 11.84
CA GLU A 159 -2.61 -14.03 13.19
C GLU A 159 -2.03 -12.98 14.15
N ALA A 160 -2.83 -12.58 15.15
CA ALA A 160 -2.39 -11.62 16.17
C ALA A 160 -1.17 -12.12 16.96
N SER A 161 -1.06 -13.45 17.16
CA SER A 161 0.03 -14.11 17.88
C SER A 161 1.40 -13.98 17.21
N TRP A 162 1.46 -13.59 15.93
CA TRP A 162 2.72 -13.44 15.20
C TRP A 162 3.37 -12.07 15.40
N PHE A 163 2.63 -11.11 15.97
CA PHE A 163 3.13 -9.75 16.21
C PHE A 163 4.00 -9.68 17.45
N SER A 164 5.07 -8.90 17.36
CA SER A 164 5.83 -8.46 18.53
C SER A 164 5.12 -7.30 19.23
N ASP A 165 5.31 -7.19 20.54
CA ASP A 165 4.79 -6.06 21.31
C ASP A 165 5.27 -4.73 20.73
N GLY A 166 4.37 -3.75 20.65
CA GLY A 166 4.66 -2.45 20.04
C GLY A 166 4.72 -2.45 18.50
N GLY A 167 4.39 -3.56 17.85
CA GLY A 167 4.28 -3.63 16.39
C GLY A 167 3.10 -2.82 15.85
N PHE A 168 3.31 -2.12 14.74
CA PHE A 168 2.28 -1.40 14.01
C PHE A 168 1.84 -2.20 12.78
N CYS A 169 0.55 -2.47 12.63
CA CYS A 169 0.00 -3.14 11.46
C CYS A 169 -0.93 -2.22 10.68
N MET A 170 -0.77 -2.18 9.36
CA MET A 170 -1.73 -1.57 8.46
C MET A 170 -2.26 -2.61 7.48
N HIS A 171 -3.59 -2.67 7.38
CA HIS A 171 -4.29 -3.33 6.28
C HIS A 171 -4.86 -2.24 5.38
N PRO A 172 -4.08 -1.73 4.40
CA PRO A 172 -4.58 -0.77 3.42
C PRO A 172 -5.51 -1.51 2.46
N GLY A 173 -6.74 -1.79 2.92
CA GLY A 173 -7.74 -2.50 2.13
C GLY A 173 -7.95 -1.80 0.78
N LEU A 174 -7.95 -2.58 -0.29
CA LEU A 174 -8.43 -2.19 -1.62
C LEU A 174 -8.99 -3.36 -2.38
#